data_AF-A0A538Q4C0-F1
#
_entry.id   AF-A0A538Q4C0-F1
#
_cell.length_a   1.000
_cell.length_b   1.000
_cell.length_c   1.000
_cell.angle_alpha   90.00
_cell.angle_beta   90.00
_cell.angle_gamma   90.00
#
_symmetry.space_group_name_H-M   'P 1'
#
loop_
_entity.id
_entity.type
_entity.pdbx_description
1 polymer ?
#
loop_
_entity_poly.entity_id
_entity_poly.type
_entity_poly.pdbx_seq_one_letter_code
_entity_poly.pdbx_strand_id
1 'polypeptide(L)' 'SCSEVYLERAFESGRSRPSERLPIARELGETSLMFLVHPTLGPEQMGRTLDVAAGVMKRAVR' A
#
# COMPACT_ATOMS: atom_id res chain seq x y z
N SER A 1 -1.87 1.98 0.64
CA SER A 1 -3.12 1.48 0.03
C SER A 1 -4.31 1.51 0.99
N CYS A 2 -4.12 1.63 2.31
CA CYS A 2 -5.21 1.70 3.30
C CYS A 2 -6.28 0.61 3.10
N SER A 3 -5.85 -0.59 2.69
CA SER A 3 -6.74 -1.68 2.30
C SER A 3 -7.64 -2.15 3.43
N GLU A 4 -7.20 -1.94 4.69
CA GLU A 4 -7.92 -2.32 5.90
C GLU A 4 -8.34 -1.12 6.75
N VAL A 5 -8.85 -0.07 6.10
CA VAL A 5 -9.32 1.17 6.76
C VAL A 5 -10.34 0.91 7.89
N TYR A 6 -11.08 -0.20 7.85
CA TYR A 6 -12.03 -0.62 8.89
C TYR A 6 -11.37 -1.00 10.22
N LEU A 7 -10.04 -1.14 10.26
CA LEU A 7 -9.28 -1.37 11.50
C LEU A 7 -8.96 -0.06 12.24
N GLU A 8 -9.10 1.09 11.59
CA GLU A 8 -8.84 2.40 12.18
C GLU A 8 -9.83 2.70 13.32
N ARG A 9 -9.39 3.48 14.31
CA ARG A 9 -10.18 3.82 15.52
C ARG A 9 -11.54 4.45 15.20
N ALA A 10 -11.64 5.16 14.08
CA ALA A 10 -12.89 5.77 13.62
C ALA A 10 -14.03 4.74 13.37
N PHE A 11 -13.69 3.45 13.21
CA PHE A 11 -14.64 2.38 12.90
C PHE A 11 -14.86 1.40 14.06
N GLU A 12 -14.25 1.62 15.24
CA GLU A 12 -14.39 0.71 16.41
C GLU A 12 -15.83 0.58 16.92
N SER A 13 -16.61 1.65 16.87
CA SER A 13 -18.00 1.69 17.37
C SER A 13 -19.07 1.49 16.30
N GLY A 14 -18.67 1.31 15.03
CA GLY A 14 -19.59 1.18 13.90
C GLY A 14 -19.86 -0.28 13.50
N ARG A 15 -21.02 -0.52 12.86
CA ARG A 15 -21.34 -1.82 12.22
C ARG A 15 -20.41 -2.17 11.04
N SER A 16 -19.52 -1.25 10.67
CA SER A 16 -18.65 -1.32 9.50
C SER A 16 -17.38 -2.17 9.71
N ARG A 17 -17.13 -2.66 10.93
CA ARG A 17 -15.99 -3.55 11.22
C ARG A 17 -16.41 -5.01 11.11
N PRO A 18 -15.89 -5.77 10.12
CA PRO A 18 -16.18 -7.20 10.00
C PRO A 18 -15.58 -7.98 11.18
N SER A 19 -16.17 -9.12 11.51
CA SER A 19 -15.67 -10.02 12.57
C SER A 19 -14.32 -10.64 12.23
N GLU A 20 -14.02 -10.79 10.94
CA GLU A 20 -12.76 -11.30 10.43
C GLU A 20 -12.17 -10.33 9.39
N ARG A 21 -10.83 -10.35 9.25
CA ARG A 21 -10.16 -9.54 8.22
C ARG A 21 -10.60 -10.01 6.84
N LEU A 22 -10.93 -9.07 5.96
CA LEU A 22 -11.30 -9.37 4.57
C LEU A 22 -10.06 -9.90 3.81
N PRO A 23 -10.10 -11.11 3.23
CA PRO A 23 -8.90 -11.77 2.68
C PRO A 23 -8.12 -10.91 1.67
N ILE A 24 -8.81 -10.29 0.72
CA ILE A 24 -8.20 -9.44 -0.31
C ILE A 24 -7.58 -8.17 0.30
N ALA A 25 -8.28 -7.55 1.26
CA ALA A 25 -7.78 -6.35 1.93
C ALA A 25 -6.50 -6.63 2.74
N ARG A 26 -6.47 -7.79 3.41
CA ARG A 26 -5.31 -8.30 4.13
C ARG A 26 -4.13 -8.56 3.18
N GLU A 27 -4.36 -9.30 2.10
CA GLU A 27 -3.30 -9.59 1.12
C GLU A 27 -2.72 -8.30 0.55
N LEU A 28 -3.55 -7.33 0.17
CA LEU A 28 -3.09 -6.02 -0.27
C LEU A 28 -2.31 -5.29 0.83
N GLY A 29 -2.74 -5.35 2.09
CA GLY A 29 -2.04 -4.71 3.21
C GLY A 29 -0.66 -5.30 3.47
N GLU A 30 -0.53 -6.61 3.28
CA GLU A 30 0.69 -7.37 3.53
C GLU A 30 1.68 -7.36 2.34
N THR A 31 1.19 -7.20 1.11
CA THR A 31 2.01 -7.37 -0.10
C THR A 31 2.17 -6.10 -0.96
N SER A 32 1.32 -5.08 -0.77
CA SER A 32 1.38 -3.87 -1.60
C SER A 32 2.42 -2.86 -1.09
N LEU A 33 3.00 -2.11 -2.03
CA LEU A 33 3.81 -0.93 -1.76
C LEU A 33 3.05 0.32 -2.25
N MET A 34 3.19 1.43 -1.53
CA MET A 34 2.58 2.71 -1.89
C MET A 34 3.67 3.72 -2.22
N PHE A 35 3.64 4.24 -3.44
CA PHE A 35 4.58 5.26 -3.91
C PHE A 35 3.92 6.63 -3.93
N LEU A 36 4.73 7.68 -3.71
CA LEU A 36 4.27 9.06 -3.74
C LEU A 36 3.90 9.45 -5.18
N VAL A 37 2.71 10.00 -5.35
CA VAL A 37 2.27 10.65 -6.59
C VAL A 37 1.79 12.04 -6.22
N HIS A 38 2.42 13.06 -6.81
CA HIS A 38 2.15 14.46 -6.52
C HIS A 38 2.26 15.27 -7.82
N PRO A 39 1.48 16.35 -8.02
CA PRO A 39 1.52 17.14 -9.25
C PRO A 39 2.91 17.73 -9.61
N THR A 40 3.82 17.85 -8.63
CA THR A 40 5.19 18.33 -8.87
C THR A 40 6.19 17.22 -9.23
N LEU A 41 5.76 15.95 -9.23
CA LEU A 41 6.56 14.82 -9.69
C LEU A 41 6.32 14.63 -11.18
N GLY A 42 7.34 14.92 -11.98
CA GLY A 42 7.33 14.66 -13.41
C GLY A 42 7.63 13.19 -13.75
N PRO A 43 7.51 12.83 -15.04
CA PRO A 43 7.77 11.47 -15.50
C PRO A 43 9.17 10.96 -15.19
N GLU A 44 10.19 11.84 -15.22
CA GLU A 44 11.58 11.46 -14.91
C GLU A 44 11.74 11.06 -13.44
N GLN A 45 11.19 11.85 -12.50
CA GLN A 45 11.29 11.54 -11.07
C GLN A 45 10.52 10.26 -10.72
N MET A 46 9.34 10.07 -11.31
CA MET A 46 8.57 8.84 -11.15
C MET A 46 9.32 7.63 -11.73
N GLY A 47 9.89 7.77 -12.94
CA GLY A 47 10.71 6.73 -13.56
C GLY A 47 11.91 6.34 -12.70
N ARG A 48 12.64 7.34 -12.17
CA ARG A 48 13.76 7.10 -11.26
C ARG A 48 13.34 6.34 -9.99
N THR A 49 12.17 6.65 -9.45
CA THR A 49 11.61 5.95 -8.29
C THR A 49 11.36 4.47 -8.60
N LEU A 50 10.77 4.19 -9.78
CA LEU A 50 10.50 2.83 -10.23
C LEU A 50 11.79 2.03 -10.48
N ASP A 51 12.80 2.63 -11.10
CA ASP A 51 14.09 1.97 -11.36
C ASP A 51 14.77 1.53 -10.07
N VAL A 52 14.81 2.43 -9.08
CA VAL A 52 15.41 2.14 -7.76
C VAL A 52 14.60 1.07 -7.03
N ALA A 53 13.27 1.20 -6.99
CA ALA A 53 12.39 0.23 -6.36
C ALA A 53 12.57 -1.17 -6.97
N ALA A 54 12.53 -1.28 -8.30
CA ALA A 54 12.73 -2.55 -9.01
C ALA A 54 14.11 -3.15 -8.71
N GLY A 55 15.15 -2.33 -8.65
CA GLY A 55 16.50 -2.76 -8.29
C GLY A 55 16.59 -3.30 -6.86
N VAL A 56 15.92 -2.66 -5.89
CA VAL A 56 15.84 -3.13 -4.50
C VAL A 56 15.10 -4.46 -4.42
N MET A 57 13.92 -4.56 -5.04
CA MET A 57 13.11 -5.79 -5.00
C MET A 57 13.85 -6.99 -5.58
N LYS A 58 14.60 -6.80 -6.68
CA LYS A 58 15.45 -7.86 -7.27
C LYS A 58 16.56 -8.35 -6.35
N ARG A 59 17.08 -7.48 -5.45
CA ARG A 59 18.12 -7.86 -4.48
C ARG A 59 17.55 -8.49 -3.22
N ALA A 60 16.35 -8.09 -2.81
CA ALA A 60 15.70 -8.59 -1.61
C ALA A 60 15.25 -10.07 -1.70
N VAL A 61 15.16 -10.61 -2.92
CA VAL A 61 14.81 -12.02 -3.18
C VAL A 61 16.02 -12.96 -3.32
N ARG A 62 17.26 -12.44 -3.20
CA ARG A 62 18.49 -13.24 -3.23
C ARG A 62 18.96 -13.62 -1.83
#